data_AF-A0A1P9WS27-F1
#
_entry.id   AF-A0A1P9WS27-F1
#
_cell.length_a   1.000
_cell.length_b   1.000
_cell.length_c   1.000
_cell.angle_alpha   90.00
_cell.angle_beta   90.00
_cell.angle_gamma   90.00
#
_symmetry.space_group_name_H-M   'P 1'
#
loop_
_entity.id
_entity.type
_entity.pdbx_description
1 polymer ?
#
loop_
_entity_poly.entity_id
_entity_poly.type
_entity_poly.pdbx_seq_one_letter_code
_entity_poly.pdbx_strand_id
1 'polypeptide(L)'
;MDAMIKLDIDLQQDVGYLSDVDYLGFVGEKAFGIQIKPTTAKANFGNYSVSERMKAGFASFQEEFSGKVFIVFSLVGEIGNPEIIPEIAAEITRLQRP
;
A
#
# COMPACT_ATOMS: atom_id res chain seq x y z
N MET A 1 -6.86 -31.61 4.35
CA MET A 1 -7.83 -30.57 4.76
C MET A 1 -7.15 -29.25 4.48
N ASP A 2 -7.22 -28.80 3.23
CA ASP A 2 -6.67 -27.51 2.84
C ASP A 2 -7.73 -26.46 3.14
N ALA A 3 -7.61 -25.83 4.31
CA ALA A 3 -8.36 -24.62 4.59
C ALA A 3 -7.81 -23.54 3.65
N MET A 4 -8.42 -23.44 2.47
CA MET A 4 -8.27 -22.30 1.59
C MET A 4 -8.87 -21.11 2.33
N ILE A 5 -8.03 -20.40 3.10
CA ILE A 5 -8.39 -19.12 3.71
C ILE A 5 -8.80 -18.23 2.53
N LYS A 6 -10.11 -18.00 2.39
CA LYS A 6 -10.62 -17.00 1.47
C LYS A 6 -10.05 -15.67 1.92
N LEU A 7 -9.12 -15.15 1.14
CA LEU A 7 -8.58 -13.83 1.33
C LEU A 7 -9.64 -12.84 0.85
N ASP A 8 -10.56 -12.48 1.74
CA ASP A 8 -11.57 -11.45 1.47
C ASP A 8 -10.88 -10.07 1.53
N ILE A 9 -10.15 -9.72 0.46
CA ILE A 9 -9.64 -8.37 0.24
C ILE A 9 -10.67 -7.61 -0.58
N ASP A 10 -11.23 -6.56 0.02
CA ASP A 10 -11.99 -5.54 -0.70
C ASP A 10 -11.05 -4.41 -1.11
N LEU A 11 -10.96 -4.14 -2.41
CA LEU A 11 -10.13 -3.08 -2.99
C LEU A 11 -11.00 -1.88 -3.34
N GLN A 12 -10.79 -0.77 -2.64
CA GLN A 12 -11.51 0.46 -2.87
C GLN A 12 -10.55 1.54 -3.35
N GLN A 13 -10.93 2.28 -4.39
CA GLN A 13 -10.24 3.52 -4.73
C GLN A 13 -10.57 4.57 -3.68
N ASP A 14 -9.56 5.22 -3.12
CA ASP A 14 -9.81 6.39 -2.29
C ASP A 14 -10.05 7.60 -3.21
N VAL A 15 -11.24 8.18 -3.10
CA VAL A 15 -11.70 9.30 -3.91
C VAL A 15 -11.36 10.67 -3.31
N GLY A 16 -10.56 10.73 -2.25
CA GLY A 16 -9.90 11.98 -1.84
C GLY A 16 -9.83 12.27 -0.34
N TYR A 17 -9.88 11.26 0.53
CA TYR A 17 -9.75 11.49 1.99
C TYR A 17 -8.31 11.37 2.49
N LEU A 18 -7.52 10.43 1.95
CA LEU A 18 -6.11 10.25 2.27
C LEU A 18 -5.29 10.77 1.09
N SER A 19 -4.75 12.00 1.21
CA SER A 19 -4.15 12.72 0.07
C SER A 19 -2.98 12.00 -0.63
N ASP A 20 -2.51 10.89 -0.08
CA ASP A 20 -1.34 10.13 -0.53
C ASP A 20 -1.59 8.60 -0.57
N VAL A 21 -2.86 8.16 -0.69
CA VAL A 21 -3.23 6.74 -0.88
C VAL A 21 -4.22 6.65 -2.05
N ASP A 22 -3.92 5.83 -3.06
CA ASP A 22 -4.80 5.68 -4.23
C ASP A 22 -5.77 4.50 -4.06
N TYR A 23 -5.35 3.44 -3.36
CA TYR A 23 -6.17 2.26 -3.11
C TYR A 23 -6.06 1.78 -1.67
N LEU A 24 -7.17 1.26 -1.15
CA LEU A 24 -7.27 0.57 0.14
C LEU A 24 -7.54 -0.90 -0.09
N GLY A 25 -6.76 -1.77 0.56
CA GLY A 25 -7.03 -3.20 0.66
C GLY A 25 -7.45 -3.55 2.08
N PHE A 26 -8.73 -3.85 2.28
CA PHE A 26 -9.25 -4.24 3.59
C PHE A 26 -8.92 -5.69 3.92
N VAL A 27 -8.58 -5.95 5.19
CA VAL A 27 -8.37 -7.26 5.79
C VAL A 27 -9.17 -7.29 7.09
N GLY A 28 -10.44 -7.69 7.00
CA GLY A 28 -11.40 -7.49 8.08
C GLY A 28 -11.65 -5.99 8.32
N GLU A 29 -11.44 -5.53 9.55
CA GLU A 29 -11.57 -4.11 9.93
C GLU A 29 -10.26 -3.30 9.74
N LYS A 30 -9.15 -3.97 9.45
CA LYS A 30 -7.84 -3.34 9.22
C LYS A 30 -7.64 -3.10 7.71
N ALA A 31 -6.76 -2.20 7.31
CA ALA A 31 -6.45 -1.98 5.90
C ALA A 31 -4.97 -1.70 5.65
N PHE A 32 -4.49 -2.06 4.45
CA PHE A 32 -3.23 -1.55 3.89
C PHE A 32 -3.53 -0.59 2.75
N GLY A 33 -2.64 0.37 2.52
CA GLY A 33 -2.76 1.35 1.46
C GLY A 33 -1.80 1.08 0.31
N ILE A 34 -2.18 1.48 -0.91
CA ILE A 34 -1.29 1.53 -2.07
C ILE A 34 -1.32 2.94 -2.64
N GLN A 35 -0.13 3.52 -2.82
CA GLN A 35 0.10 4.72 -3.61
C GLN A 35 0.84 4.33 -4.88
N ILE A 36 0.27 4.62 -6.03
CA ILE A 36 0.89 4.48 -7.34
C ILE A 36 1.62 5.76 -7.72
N LYS A 37 2.87 5.64 -8.18
CA LYS A 37 3.64 6.73 -8.79
C LYS A 37 4.28 6.28 -10.10
N PRO A 38 4.48 7.15 -11.10
CA PRO A 38 5.24 6.77 -12.29
C PRO A 38 6.73 6.57 -11.94
N THR A 39 7.44 5.68 -12.63
CA THR A 39 8.90 5.48 -12.41
C THR A 39 9.75 6.71 -12.71
N THR A 40 9.25 7.67 -13.50
CA THR A 40 9.88 8.98 -13.69
C THR A 40 10.00 9.76 -12.36
N ALA A 41 9.21 9.41 -11.34
CA ALA A 41 9.40 9.91 -9.99
C ALA A 41 10.71 9.43 -9.34
N LYS A 42 11.27 8.26 -9.71
CA LYS A 42 12.64 7.88 -9.29
C LYS A 42 13.69 8.80 -9.94
N ALA A 43 13.52 9.14 -11.21
CA ALA A 43 14.49 9.93 -11.97
C ALA A 43 14.62 11.39 -11.50
N ASN A 44 13.53 11.98 -10.99
CA ASN A 44 13.53 13.35 -10.45
C ASN A 44 14.02 13.45 -9.00
N PHE A 45 14.17 12.33 -8.28
CA PHE A 45 14.40 12.34 -6.83
C PHE A 45 15.66 11.60 -6.35
N GLY A 46 16.47 10.98 -7.23
CA GLY A 46 17.60 10.18 -6.76
C GLY A 46 17.15 9.09 -5.77
N ASN A 47 17.88 8.89 -4.65
CA ASN A 47 17.39 8.13 -3.48
C ASN A 47 16.05 8.74 -3.02
N TYR A 48 14.92 8.21 -3.50
CA TYR A 48 13.60 8.73 -3.18
C TYR A 48 13.40 8.74 -1.66
N SER A 49 13.50 9.91 -1.05
CA SER A 49 13.07 10.12 0.32
C SER A 49 11.58 10.44 0.26
N VAL A 50 10.77 9.58 0.87
CA VAL A 50 9.35 9.86 1.11
C VAL A 50 9.27 11.26 1.73
N SER A 51 8.48 12.17 1.16
CA SER A 51 8.39 13.54 1.69
C SER A 51 7.88 13.50 3.14
N GLU A 52 8.26 14.49 3.96
CA GLU A 52 7.78 14.55 5.35
C GLU A 52 6.25 14.58 5.43
N ARG A 53 5.58 15.22 4.46
CA ARG A 53 4.12 15.20 4.33
C ARG A 53 3.59 13.77 4.10
N MET A 54 4.21 13.02 3.20
CA MET A 54 3.79 11.65 2.88
C MET A 54 4.06 10.70 4.05
N LYS A 55 5.18 10.89 4.77
CA LYS A 55 5.45 10.16 6.03
C LYS A 55 4.38 10.44 7.08
N ALA A 56 3.98 11.70 7.25
CA ALA A 56 2.92 12.06 8.18
C ALA A 56 1.58 11.42 7.79
N GLY A 57 1.24 11.43 6.49
CA GLY A 57 0.06 10.75 5.97
C GLY A 57 0.09 9.24 6.22
N PHE A 58 1.23 8.59 5.99
CA PHE A 58 1.38 7.15 6.25
C PHE A 58 1.30 6.81 7.73
N ALA A 59 1.81 7.69 8.61
CA ALA A 59 1.67 7.52 10.06
C ALA A 59 0.20 7.62 10.49
N SER A 60 -0.53 8.64 10.03
CA SER A 60 -1.97 8.78 10.30
C SER A 60 -2.78 7.61 9.76
N PHE A 61 -2.46 7.13 8.55
CA PHE A 61 -3.07 5.92 7.99
C PHE A 61 -2.83 4.70 8.88
N GLN A 62 -1.60 4.51 9.36
CA GLN A 62 -1.26 3.40 10.22
C GLN A 62 -1.97 3.48 11.58
N GLU A 63 -2.18 4.67 12.13
CA GLU A 63 -2.97 4.87 13.34
C GLU A 63 -4.45 4.52 13.14
N GLU A 64 -5.03 4.88 11.99
CA GLU A 64 -6.45 4.66 11.69
C GLU A 64 -6.74 3.20 11.31
N PHE A 65 -5.94 2.61 10.42
CA PHE A 65 -6.22 1.31 9.79
C PHE A 65 -5.32 0.18 10.27
N SER A 66 -4.37 0.46 11.18
CA SER A 66 -3.39 -0.50 11.71
C SER A 66 -2.48 -1.14 10.66
N GLY A 67 -2.47 -0.67 9.41
CA GLY A 67 -1.66 -1.21 8.32
C GLY A 67 -0.77 -0.17 7.65
N LYS A 68 0.14 -0.64 6.79
CA LYS A 68 1.11 0.19 6.09
C LYS A 68 0.58 0.68 4.75
N VAL A 69 1.15 1.79 4.27
CA VAL A 69 1.00 2.24 2.88
C VAL A 69 2.25 1.85 2.09
N PHE A 70 2.04 1.27 0.91
CA PHE A 70 3.10 0.86 -0.01
C PHE A 70 3.12 1.75 -1.24
N ILE A 71 4.32 2.12 -1.68
CA ILE A 71 4.49 2.84 -2.95
C ILE A 71 4.76 1.82 -4.05
N VAL A 72 3.87 1.77 -5.03
CA VAL A 72 4.00 0.94 -6.23
C VAL A 72 4.37 1.86 -7.39
N PHE A 73 5.54 1.63 -7.98
CA PHE A 73 5.92 2.33 -9.19
C PHE A 73 5.22 1.68 -10.38
N SER A 74 4.57 2.49 -11.21
CA SER A 74 4.00 2.06 -12.47
C SER A 74 4.98 2.33 -13.61
N LEU A 75 5.31 1.26 -14.33
CA LEU A 75 5.80 1.25 -15.70
C LEU A 75 4.62 0.95 -16.62
N VAL A 76 4.76 1.22 -17.92
CA VAL A 76 3.69 0.98 -18.91
C VAL A 76 3.28 -0.50 -18.86
N GLY A 77 2.13 -0.78 -18.23
CA GLY A 77 1.60 -2.13 -18.04
C GLY A 77 2.33 -3.01 -17.01
N GLU A 78 3.30 -2.47 -16.27
CA GLU A 78 4.18 -3.25 -15.39
C GLU A 78 4.41 -2.57 -14.02
N ILE A 79 4.80 -3.38 -13.03
CA ILE A 79 5.23 -2.91 -11.70
C ILE A 79 6.73 -2.62 -11.75
N GLY A 80 7.12 -1.37 -11.49
CA GLY A 80 8.50 -0.88 -11.52
C GLY A 80 9.33 -1.15 -10.26
N ASN A 81 8.74 -1.77 -9.25
CA ASN A 81 9.39 -2.27 -8.03
C ASN A 81 8.74 -3.60 -7.60
N PRO A 82 8.92 -4.69 -8.36
CA PRO A 82 8.26 -5.97 -8.09
C PRO A 82 8.60 -6.55 -6.70
N GLU A 83 9.69 -6.13 -6.08
CA GLU A 83 10.06 -6.44 -4.70
C GLU A 83 8.99 -6.03 -3.66
N ILE A 84 8.09 -5.10 -4.01
CA ILE A 84 7.02 -4.65 -3.12
C ILE A 84 5.91 -5.70 -2.94
N ILE A 85 5.74 -6.60 -3.91
CA ILE A 85 4.68 -7.63 -3.88
C ILE A 85 4.82 -8.56 -2.67
N PRO A 86 5.98 -9.19 -2.39
CA PRO A 86 6.14 -10.00 -1.19
C PRO A 86 6.00 -9.19 0.11
N GLU A 87 6.33 -7.89 0.12
CA GLU A 87 6.13 -7.02 1.29
C GLU A 87 4.65 -6.79 1.58
N ILE A 88 3.85 -6.51 0.54
CA ILE A 88 2.39 -6.37 0.65
C ILE A 88 1.77 -7.69 1.14
N ALA A 89 2.20 -8.83 0.59
CA ALA A 89 1.71 -10.14 1.01
C ALA A 89 2.04 -10.44 2.49
N ALA A 90 3.24 -10.08 2.95
CA ALA A 90 3.64 -10.23 4.34
C ALA A 90 2.80 -9.34 5.27
N GLU A 91 2.49 -8.12 4.83
CA GLU A 91 1.63 -7.20 5.59
C GLU A 91 0.20 -7.70 5.68
N ILE A 92 -0.40 -8.18 4.59
CA ILE A 92 -1.72 -8.82 4.62
C ILE A 92 -1.73 -9.97 5.64
N THR A 93 -0.71 -10.82 5.62
CA THR A 93 -0.56 -11.92 6.61
C THR A 93 -0.44 -11.39 8.05
N ARG A 94 0.21 -10.24 8.25
CA ARG A 94 0.30 -9.59 9.57
C ARG A 94 -1.06 -9.06 10.02
N LEU A 95 -1.82 -8.42 9.13
CA LEU A 95 -3.13 -7.83 9.43
C LEU A 95 -4.18 -8.88 9.78
N GLN A 96 -4.08 -10.09 9.23
CA GLN A 96 -4.95 -11.22 9.59
C GLN A 96 -4.77 -11.70 11.05
N ARG A 97 -3.66 -11.36 11.70
CA ARG A 97 -3.44 -11.74 13.10
C ARG A 97 -4.31 -10.86 14.00
N PRO A 98 -4.88 -11.43 15.09
CA PRO A 98 -5.64 -10.67 16.08
C PRO A 98 -4.86 -9.45 16.56
#